data_AF-A0A1S5QLW3-F1
#
_entry.id   AF-A0A1S5QLW3-F1
#
_cell.length_a   1.000
_cell.length_b   1.000
_cell.length_c   1.000
_cell.angle_alpha   90.00
_cell.angle_beta   90.00
_cell.angle_gamma   90.00
#
_symmetry.space_group_name_H-M   'P 1'
#
loop_
_entity.id
_entity.type
_entity.pdbx_description
1 polymer ?
#
loop_
_entity_poly.entity_id
_entity_poly.type
_entity_poly.pdbx_seq_one_letter_code
_entity_poly.pdbx_strand_id
1 'polypeptide(L)' 'VIREGGHAVVWAGQLQGKLVAIKAFPPRSVAQFRAERALYELPGLQHDHIVRFITASRGGSGPLLILELHPK' A
#
# COMPACT_ATOMS: atom_id res chain seq x y z
N VAL A 1 7.70 -9.23 -7.60
CA VAL A 1 6.30 -8.75 -7.72
C VAL A 1 5.37 -9.80 -7.13
N ILE A 2 4.48 -9.41 -6.22
CA ILE A 2 3.42 -10.31 -5.71
C ILE A 2 2.27 -10.36 -6.70
N ARG A 3 1.86 -9.20 -7.23
CA ARG A 3 0.75 -9.06 -8.18
C ARG A 3 0.81 -7.74 -8.93
N GLU A 4 0.48 -7.75 -10.22
CA GLU A 4 0.18 -6.55 -10.99
C GLU A 4 -1.33 -6.33 -11.03
N GLY A 5 -1.79 -5.14 -10.65
CA GLY A 5 -3.17 -4.70 -10.82
C GLY A 5 -3.25 -3.57 -11.85
N GLY A 6 -4.45 -3.30 -12.37
CA GLY A 6 -4.64 -2.29 -13.42
C GLY A 6 -4.20 -0.87 -13.05
N HIS A 7 -4.12 -0.56 -11.75
CA HIS A 7 -3.78 0.78 -11.23
C HIS A 7 -2.55 0.79 -10.30
N ALA A 8 -1.97 -0.37 -9.97
CA ALA A 8 -0.82 -0.46 -9.07
C ALA A 8 -0.12 -1.81 -9.20
N VAL A 9 1.18 -1.83 -8.92
CA VAL A 9 1.96 -3.07 -8.77
C VAL A 9 2.23 -3.29 -7.29
N VAL A 10 1.97 -4.50 -6.81
CA VAL A 10 2.19 -4.90 -5.41
C VAL A 10 3.46 -5.74 -5.31
N TRP A 11 4.35 -5.33 -4.43
CA TRP A 11 5.63 -5.97 -4.16
C TRP A 11 5.68 -6.42 -2.70
N ALA A 12 6.40 -7.50 -2.42
CA ALA A 12 6.83 -7.83 -1.07
C ALA A 12 8.10 -7.04 -0.81
N GLY A 13 8.18 -6.37 0.34
CA GLY A 13 9.36 -5.66 0.77
C GLY A 13 9.61 -5.89 2.26
N GLN A 14 10.67 -5.25 2.76
CA GLN A 14 10.95 -5.18 4.18
C GLN A 14 11.02 -3.73 4.62
N LEU A 15 10.37 -3.41 5.73
CA LEU A 15 10.48 -2.13 6.42
C LEU A 15 10.92 -2.40 7.85
N GLN A 16 12.11 -1.92 8.24
CA GLN A 16 12.68 -2.12 9.57
C GLN A 16 12.72 -3.61 9.99
N GLY A 17 13.06 -4.50 9.05
CA GLY A 17 13.12 -5.96 9.29
C GLY A 17 11.76 -6.67 9.30
N LYS A 18 10.63 -5.97 9.14
CA LYS A 18 9.29 -6.56 9.02
C LYS A 18 8.87 -6.68 7.56
N LEU A 19 8.25 -7.80 7.20
CA LEU A 19 7.68 -8.00 5.87
C LEU A 19 6.47 -7.08 5.65
N VAL A 20 6.47 -6.38 4.52
CA VAL A 20 5.42 -5.42 4.15
C VAL A 20 5.02 -5.60 2.70
N ALA A 21 3.76 -5.28 2.39
CA ALA A 21 3.26 -5.18 1.04
C ALA A 21 3.39 -3.72 0.57
N ILE A 22 4.12 -3.51 -0.51
CA ILE A 22 4.33 -2.19 -1.10
C ILE A 22 3.47 -2.11 -2.35
N LYS A 23 2.43 -1.26 -2.31
CA LYS A 23 1.58 -0.98 -3.46
C LYS A 23 2.06 0.31 -4.14
N ALA A 24 2.68 0.16 -5.30
CA ALA A 24 3.23 1.24 -6.08
C ALA A 24 2.24 1.72 -7.15
N PHE A 25 1.93 3.01 -7.15
CA PHE A 25 1.01 3.61 -8.11
C PHE A 25 1.79 4.39 -9.17
N PRO A 26 1.45 4.27 -10.46
CA PRO A 26 2.04 5.11 -11.49
C PRO A 26 1.58 6.57 -11.31
N PRO A 27 2.34 7.55 -11.83
CA PRO A 27 2.02 8.98 -11.67
C PRO A 27 0.62 9.37 -12.20
N ARG A 28 0.11 8.66 -13.20
CA ARG A 28 -1.24 8.83 -13.74
C ARG A 28 -2.36 8.41 -12.77
N SER A 29 -2.05 7.65 -11.72
CA SER A 29 -3.02 7.07 -10.78
C SER A 29 -2.94 7.68 -9.38
N VAL A 30 -2.48 8.93 -9.28
CA VAL A 30 -2.38 9.67 -8.01
C VAL A 30 -3.75 9.87 -7.35
N ALA A 31 -4.82 10.02 -8.13
CA ALA A 31 -6.18 10.14 -7.59
C ALA A 31 -6.60 8.86 -6.86
N GLN A 32 -6.33 7.68 -7.43
CA GLN A 32 -6.61 6.38 -6.81
C GLN A 32 -5.77 6.19 -5.55
N PHE A 33 -4.49 6.56 -5.59
CA PHE A 33 -3.63 6.55 -4.40
C PHE A 33 -4.21 7.40 -3.27
N ARG A 34 -4.67 8.63 -3.56
CA ARG A 34 -5.25 9.53 -2.55
C ARG A 34 -6.55 8.96 -1.98
N ALA A 35 -7.43 8.42 -2.83
CA ALA A 35 -8.68 7.82 -2.39
C ALA A 35 -8.42 6.60 -1.49
N GLU A 36 -7.50 5.72 -1.89
CA GLU A 36 -7.18 4.52 -1.12
C GLU A 36 -6.46 4.85 0.19
N ARG A 37 -5.55 5.83 0.18
CA ARG A 37 -4.94 6.36 1.41
C ARG A 37 -6.01 6.91 2.36
N ALA A 38 -6.90 7.76 1.86
CA ALA A 38 -7.95 8.37 2.68
C ALA A 38 -8.86 7.32 3.31
N LEU A 39 -9.18 6.25 2.56
CA LEU A 39 -9.96 5.12 3.06
C LEU A 39 -9.23 4.41 4.22
N TYR A 40 -7.95 4.10 4.06
CA TYR A 40 -7.14 3.46 5.11
C TYR A 40 -6.91 4.32 6.35
N GLU A 41 -6.93 5.65 6.21
CA GLU A 41 -6.81 6.59 7.32
C GLU A 41 -8.15 6.82 8.06
N LEU A 42 -9.27 6.24 7.61
CA LEU A 42 -10.56 6.41 8.28
C LEU A 42 -10.57 5.80 9.69
N PRO A 43 -11.11 6.53 10.69
CA PRO A 43 -11.33 5.98 12.02
C PRO A 43 -12.23 4.74 11.94
N GLY A 44 -11.83 3.64 12.57
CA GLY A 44 -12.59 2.38 12.57
C GLY A 44 -12.24 1.40 11.44
N LEU A 45 -11.37 1.79 10.49
CA LEU A 45 -10.86 0.86 9.48
C LEU A 45 -9.65 0.02 9.97
N GLN A 46 -9.06 0.39 11.10
CA GLN A 46 -8.04 -0.41 11.78
C GLN A 46 -8.72 -1.58 12.50
N HIS A 47 -8.67 -2.76 11.92
CA HIS A 47 -9.27 -3.97 12.46
C HIS A 47 -8.44 -5.20 12.05
N ASP A 48 -8.45 -6.26 12.86
CA ASP A 48 -7.70 -7.51 12.60
C ASP A 48 -8.08 -8.25 11.30
N HIS A 49 -9.19 -7.89 10.66
CA HIS A 49 -9.67 -8.51 9.41
C HIS A 49 -9.59 -7.55 8.21
N ILE A 50 -9.02 -6.37 8.41
CA ILE A 50 -8.75 -5.39 7.36
C ILE A 50 -7.24 -5.22 7.29
N VAL A 51 -6.70 -5.17 6.07
CA VAL A 51 -5.25 -4.98 5.90
C VAL A 51 -4.80 -3.69 6.61
N ARG A 52 -3.81 -3.83 7.48
CA ARG A 52 -3.32 -2.70 8.25
C ARG A 52 -2.46 -1.79 7.39
N PHE A 53 -2.87 -0.53 7.31
CA PHE A 53 -2.06 0.53 6.72
C PHE A 53 -0.94 0.93 7.69
N ILE A 54 0.30 0.93 7.20
CA ILE A 54 1.48 1.29 7.98
C ILE A 54 1.84 2.75 7.71
N THR A 55 2.07 3.08 6.44
CA THR A 55 2.41 4.44 6.04
C THR A 55 2.31 4.63 4.54
N ALA A 56 2.32 5.88 4.10
CA ALA A 56 2.41 6.28 2.71
C ALA A 56 3.80 6.87 2.46
N SER A 57 4.41 6.51 1.34
CA SER A 57 5.71 7.02 0.94
C SER A 57 5.71 7.46 -0.52
N ARG A 58 6.81 8.01 -1.00
CA ARG A 58 7.03 8.35 -2.40
C ARG A 58 8.33 7.68 -2.85
N GLY A 59 8.21 6.80 -3.84
CA GLY A 59 9.35 6.20 -4.52
C GLY A 59 9.74 7.00 -5.76
N GLY A 60 10.82 6.59 -6.42
CA GLY A 60 11.33 7.26 -7.63
C GLY A 60 10.32 7.33 -8.79
N SER A 61 9.36 6.41 -8.84
CA SER A 61 8.35 6.33 -9.91
C SER A 61 6.95 6.83 -9.51
N GLY A 62 6.74 7.29 -8.27
CA GLY A 62 5.43 7.73 -7.82
C GLY A 62 5.10 7.40 -6.36
N PRO A 63 3.84 7.64 -5.94
CA PRO A 63 3.40 7.38 -4.58
C PRO A 63 3.26 5.88 -4.29
N LEU A 64 3.58 5.51 -3.05
CA LEU A 64 3.58 4.15 -2.53
C LEU A 64 2.69 4.06 -1.29
N LEU A 65 1.87 3.01 -1.20
CA LEU A 65 1.25 2.60 0.06
C LEU A 65 2.01 1.41 0.63
N ILE A 66 2.31 1.48 1.93
CA ILE A 66 2.98 0.40 2.66
C ILE A 66 1.96 -0.19 3.61
N LEU A 67 1.67 -1.47 3.40
CA LEU A 67 0.65 -2.25 4.09
C LEU A 67 1.32 -3.43 4.78
N GLU A 68 0.66 -3.97 5.80
CA GLU A 68 1.09 -5.23 6.40
C GLU A 68 0.98 -6.39 5.39
N LEU A 69 2.05 -7.19 5.28
CA LEU A 69 2.04 -8.38 4.46
C LEU A 69 1.58 -9.57 5.30
N HIS A 70 0.37 -10.07 5.03
CA HIS A 70 -0.08 -11.32 5.61
C HIS A 70 0.44 -12.49 4.76
N PRO A 71 1.22 -13.44 5.34
CA PRO A 71 1.54 -14.68 4.66
C PRO A 71 0.26 -15.48 4.41
N LYS A 72 0.19 -16.16 3.27
CA LYS A 72 -0.90 -17.10 2.95
C LYS A 72 -0.73 -18.40 3.72
#